data_AF-A0A6G2Q0E5-F1
#
_entry.id   AF-A0A6G2Q0E5-F1
#
_cell.length_a   1.000
_cell.length_b   1.000
_cell.length_c   1.000
_cell.angle_alpha   90.00
_cell.angle_beta   90.00
_cell.angle_gamma   90.00
#
_symmetry.space_group_name_H-M   'P 1'
#
loop_
_entity.id
_entity.type
_entity.pdbx_description
1 polymer ?
#
loop_
_entity_poly.entity_id
_entity_poly.type
_entity_poly.pdbx_seq_one_letter_code
_entity_poly.pdbx_strand_id
1 'polypeptide(L)'
;MDPISPGPEEYGHTGARRPPRDPLTADFGPSTPAPARTAHLVTGDLLLTVNPVDGSEIEPCPPARRPGSPRKRGAAERAEAERAARP
;
A
#
# COMPACT_ATOMS: atom_id res chain seq x y z
N MET A 1 11.33 14.48 -41.61
CA MET A 1 10.45 13.48 -40.97
C MET A 1 10.97 13.28 -39.56
N ASP A 2 10.34 13.93 -38.58
CA ASP A 2 10.66 13.85 -37.16
C ASP A 2 9.52 13.03 -36.50
N PRO A 3 9.78 11.88 -35.85
CA PRO A 3 8.73 10.91 -35.50
C PRO A 3 7.96 11.25 -34.21
N ILE A 4 8.14 12.43 -33.62
CA ILE A 4 7.57 12.77 -32.31
C ILE A 4 6.87 14.13 -32.29
N SER A 5 6.22 14.52 -33.38
CA SER A 5 5.29 15.67 -33.37
C SER A 5 3.88 15.21 -33.73
N PRO A 6 3.02 14.92 -32.74
CA PRO A 6 1.60 14.76 -32.96
C PRO A 6 1.01 16.09 -33.45
N GLY A 7 0.34 16.07 -34.61
CA GLY A 7 -0.38 17.21 -35.16
C GLY A 7 -1.64 17.56 -34.36
N PRO A 8 -2.21 18.77 -34.53
CA PRO A 8 -3.16 19.35 -33.59
C PRO A 8 -4.64 19.02 -33.90
N GLU A 9 -4.97 17.86 -34.46
CA GLU A 9 -6.36 17.55 -34.81
C GLU A 9 -6.79 16.13 -34.41
N GLU A 10 -8.01 16.08 -33.88
CA GLU A 10 -8.88 14.90 -33.78
C GLU A 10 -8.84 14.05 -32.49
N TYR A 11 -8.99 14.70 -31.33
CA TYR A 11 -9.67 14.08 -30.17
C TYR A 11 -11.05 14.72 -29.94
N GLY A 12 -11.91 14.61 -30.95
CA GLY A 12 -13.35 14.79 -30.81
C GLY A 12 -14.00 13.57 -30.15
N HIS A 13 -13.68 13.28 -28.88
CA HIS A 13 -14.47 12.34 -28.09
C HIS A 13 -15.66 13.06 -27.48
N THR A 14 -16.74 13.14 -28.26
CA THR A 14 -18.10 13.35 -27.77
C THR A 14 -18.55 12.10 -26.99
N GLY A 15 -18.08 11.97 -25.75
CA GLY A 15 -18.53 10.97 -24.79
C GLY A 15 -18.97 11.68 -23.51
N ALA A 16 -20.25 11.59 -23.19
CA ALA A 16 -20.90 12.29 -22.08
C ALA A 16 -20.03 12.36 -20.80
N ARG A 17 -19.91 13.56 -20.24
CA ARG A 17 -19.32 13.82 -18.93
C ARG A 17 -20.03 12.90 -17.93
N ARG A 18 -19.33 11.86 -17.44
CA ARG A 18 -19.88 10.93 -16.45
C ARG A 18 -20.41 11.76 -15.27
N PRO A 19 -21.66 11.55 -14.83
CA PRO A 19 -22.17 12.25 -13.65
C PRO A 19 -21.21 12.03 -12.47
N PRO A 20 -21.04 13.04 -11.58
CA PRO A 20 -20.26 12.89 -10.37
C PRO A 20 -20.70 11.60 -9.66
N ARG A 21 -19.74 10.77 -9.25
CA ARG A 21 -20.07 9.64 -8.38
C ARG A 21 -20.64 10.22 -7.09
N ASP A 22 -21.73 9.63 -6.59
CA ASP A 22 -22.23 9.97 -5.27
C ASP A 22 -21.11 9.79 -4.24
N PRO A 23 -20.91 10.76 -3.34
CA PRO A 23 -19.91 10.64 -2.29
C PRO A 23 -20.24 9.41 -1.44
N LEU A 24 -19.25 8.53 -1.26
CA LEU A 24 -19.35 7.30 -0.46
C LEU A 24 -19.47 7.56 1.06
N THR A 25 -20.02 8.71 1.46
CA THR A 25 -19.85 9.29 2.80
C THR A 25 -21.04 9.03 3.73
N ALA A 26 -22.10 8.35 3.26
CA ALA A 26 -23.38 8.33 3.98
C ALA A 26 -23.49 7.28 5.10
N ASP A 27 -22.63 6.26 5.15
CA ASP A 27 -22.75 5.15 6.12
C ASP A 27 -21.70 5.15 7.25
N PHE A 28 -20.97 6.24 7.44
CA PHE A 28 -20.14 6.43 8.63
C PHE A 28 -21.03 6.91 9.79
N GLY A 29 -21.86 6.02 10.33
CA GLY A 29 -22.46 6.23 11.64
C GLY A 29 -21.37 6.45 12.71
N PRO A 30 -21.71 6.90 13.93
CA PRO A 30 -20.72 7.10 15.00
C PRO A 30 -20.00 5.77 15.28
N SER A 31 -18.81 5.61 14.69
CA SER A 31 -17.95 4.45 14.86
C SER A 31 -17.20 4.63 16.17
N THR A 32 -17.37 3.70 17.10
CA THR A 32 -16.43 3.61 18.23
C THR A 32 -15.03 3.41 17.63
N PRO A 33 -14.03 4.23 17.96
CA PRO A 33 -12.71 4.09 17.37
C PRO A 33 -12.19 2.67 17.63
N ALA A 34 -12.01 1.91 16.56
CA ALA A 34 -11.40 0.59 16.63
C ALA A 34 -9.96 0.73 17.17
N PRO A 35 -9.45 -0.26 17.90
CA PRO A 35 -8.07 -0.22 18.38
C PRO A 35 -7.10 -0.10 17.19
N ALA A 36 -6.37 1.01 17.14
CA ALA A 36 -5.30 1.24 16.18
C ALA A 36 -4.15 0.26 16.45
N ARG A 37 -3.77 -0.52 15.43
CA ARG A 37 -2.64 -1.45 15.52
C ARG A 37 -1.46 -0.91 14.73
N THR A 38 -0.43 -0.47 15.43
CA THR A 38 0.83 -0.08 14.80
C THR A 38 1.62 -1.32 14.38
N ALA A 39 2.17 -1.30 13.17
CA ALA A 39 2.99 -2.39 12.64
C ALA A 39 4.36 -1.87 12.18
N HIS A 40 5.38 -2.71 12.31
CA HIS A 40 6.73 -2.43 11.78
C HIS A 40 7.00 -3.31 10.58
N LEU A 41 7.48 -2.69 9.50
CA LEU A 41 7.86 -3.37 8.26
C LEU A 41 9.29 -2.98 7.89
N VAL A 42 10.10 -3.94 7.48
CA VAL A 42 11.43 -3.66 6.93
C VAL A 42 11.37 -3.80 5.41
N THR A 43 11.69 -2.73 4.68
CA THR A 43 11.75 -2.71 3.22
C THR A 43 13.15 -2.29 2.79
N GLY A 44 13.92 -3.23 2.22
CA GLY A 44 15.33 -3.00 1.94
C GLY A 44 16.10 -2.65 3.22
N ASP A 45 16.68 -1.44 3.24
CA ASP A 45 17.40 -0.87 4.38
C ASP A 45 16.55 0.13 5.18
N LEU A 46 15.24 0.21 4.95
CA LEU A 46 14.32 1.12 5.65
C LEU A 46 13.40 0.38 6.63
N LEU A 47 13.13 1.01 7.76
CA LEU A 47 12.12 0.65 8.74
C LEU A 47 10.92 1.57 8.56
N LEU A 48 9.75 0.98 8.30
CA LEU A 48 8.48 1.66 8.17
C LEU A 48 7.63 1.36 9.42
N THR A 49 7.23 2.41 10.12
CA THR A 49 6.28 2.36 11.23
C THR A 49 4.92 2.81 10.71
N VAL A 50 4.00 1.85 10.56
CA VAL A 50 2.63 2.12 10.11
C VAL A 50 1.79 2.47 11.33
N ASN A 51 1.52 3.75 11.55
CA ASN A 51 0.57 4.22 12.55
C ASN A 51 -0.69 4.76 11.85
N PRO A 52 -1.87 4.10 12.01
CA PRO A 52 -3.08 4.51 11.30
C PRO A 52 -3.69 5.81 11.83
N VAL A 53 -3.25 6.32 12.97
CA VAL A 53 -3.77 7.54 13.59
C VAL A 53 -2.98 8.76 13.13
N ASP A 54 -1.65 8.72 13.29
CA ASP A 54 -0.79 9.88 13.06
C ASP A 54 -0.11 9.87 11.69
N GLY A 55 -0.26 8.77 10.93
CA GLY A 55 0.41 8.55 9.65
C GLY A 55 1.58 7.58 9.77
N SER A 56 2.20 7.24 8.64
CA SER A 56 3.34 6.31 8.62
C SER A 56 4.66 7.05 8.57
N GLU A 57 5.65 6.53 9.29
CA GLU A 57 7.01 7.10 9.38
C GLU A 57 8.03 6.15 8.75
N ILE A 58 9.04 6.71 8.08
CA ILE A 58 10.11 5.96 7.41
C ILE A 58 11.46 6.42 7.97
N GLU A 59 12.25 5.45 8.42
CA GLU A 59 13.60 5.69 8.95
C GLU A 59 14.60 4.66 8.39
N PRO A 60 15.91 4.94 8.39
CA PRO A 60 16.92 3.92 8.12
C PRO A 60 16.83 2.77 9.12
N CYS A 61 16.75 1.54 8.62
CA CYS A 61 16.69 0.34 9.43
C CYS A 61 18.03 0.11 10.14
N PRO A 62 18.04 0.10 11.49
CA PRO A 62 19.27 -0.09 12.25
C PRO A 62 19.84 -1.48 11.98
N PRO A 63 21.18 -1.65 11.90
CA PRO A 63 21.81 -2.93 11.54
C PRO A 63 21.32 -4.13 12.36
N ALA A 64 21.07 -3.95 13.66
CA ALA A 64 20.59 -4.99 14.56
C ALA A 64 19.15 -5.48 14.28
N ARG A 65 18.36 -4.70 13.52
CA ARG A 65 16.99 -5.06 13.12
C ARG A 65 16.87 -5.48 11.66
N ARG A 66 18.00 -5.52 10.93
CA ARG A 66 17.98 -5.97 9.54
C ARG A 66 17.74 -7.48 9.48
N PRO A 67 16.78 -7.95 8.67
CA PRO A 67 16.58 -9.37 8.49
C PRO A 67 17.83 -10.02 7.88
N GLY A 68 18.02 -11.30 8.18
CA GLY A 68 19.06 -12.11 7.54
C GLY A 68 18.86 -12.22 6.02
N SER A 69 19.86 -12.75 5.33
CA SER A 69 19.78 -12.92 3.88
C SER A 69 18.56 -13.78 3.48
N PRO A 70 17.85 -13.42 2.40
CA PRO A 70 16.74 -14.23 1.92
C PRO A 70 17.20 -15.66 1.61
N ARG A 71 16.51 -16.64 2.18
CA ARG A 71 16.74 -18.07 1.94
C ARG A 71 15.46 -18.81 1.65
N LYS A 72 15.56 -19.92 0.92
CA LYS A 72 14.41 -20.79 0.64
C LYS A 72 13.91 -21.39 1.96
N ARG A 73 12.61 -21.21 2.23
CA ARG A 73 11.95 -21.82 3.40
C ARG A 73 11.79 -23.33 3.20
N GLY A 74 12.12 -24.11 4.22
CA GLY A 74 11.81 -25.55 4.31
C GLY A 74 10.31 -25.81 4.45
N ALA A 75 9.90 -27.08 4.40
CA ALA A 75 8.48 -27.43 4.50
C ALA A 75 7.85 -27.00 5.84
N ALA A 76 8.56 -27.21 6.94
CA ALA A 76 8.11 -26.81 8.28
C ALA A 76 7.96 -25.28 8.41
N GLU A 77 8.97 -24.52 7.98
CA GLU A 77 8.95 -23.04 8.02
C GLU A 77 7.82 -22.45 7.16
N ARG A 78 7.46 -23.09 6.04
CA ARG A 78 6.31 -22.69 5.24
C ARG A 78 4.99 -22.96 5.96
N ALA A 79 4.82 -24.14 6.53
CA ALA A 79 3.61 -24.50 7.29
C ALA A 79 3.41 -23.59 8.52
N GLU A 80 4.49 -23.20 9.20
CA GLU A 80 4.45 -22.25 10.30
C GLU A 80 4.03 -20.85 9.84
N ALA A 81 4.62 -20.33 8.76
CA ALA A 81 4.26 -19.03 8.23
C ALA A 81 2.78 -18.96 7.81
N GLU A 82 2.25 -20.02 7.20
CA GLU A 82 0.84 -20.11 6.84
C GLU A 82 -0.07 -20.11 8.08
N ARG A 83 0.32 -20.80 9.14
CA ARG A 83 -0.40 -20.76 10.43
C ARG A 83 -0.38 -19.36 11.04
N ALA A 84 0.77 -18.69 11.00
CA ALA A 84 0.94 -17.34 11.56
C ALA A 84 0.16 -16.27 10.79
N ALA A 85 -0.15 -16.51 9.52
CA ALA A 85 -0.93 -15.59 8.68
C ALA A 85 -2.46 -15.70 8.89
N ARG A 86 -2.93 -16.59 9.79
CA ARG A 86 -4.35 -16.72 10.10
C ARG A 86 -4.83 -15.48 10.89
N PRO A 87 -6.04 -14.96 10.59
CA PRO A 87 -6.60 -13.80 11.27
C PRO A 87 -6.95 -14.06 12.74
#